data_AF-A0A842R1I5-F1
#
_entry.id   AF-A0A842R1I5-F1
#
_cell.length_a   1.000
_cell.length_b   1.000
_cell.length_c   1.000
_cell.angle_alpha   90.00
_cell.angle_beta   90.00
_cell.angle_gamma   90.00
#
_symmetry.space_group_name_H-M   'P 1'
#
loop_
_entity.id
_entity.type
_entity.pdbx_description
1 polymer ?
#
loop_
_entity_poly.entity_id
_entity_poly.type
_entity_poly.pdbx_seq_one_letter_code
_entity_poly.pdbx_strand_id
1 'polypeptide(L)'
;IDLGDKMEYYPEAVEERLNDNADHFKNLIKGILDEHLEQSGNPGIVVSMYDTELFGHWWFEGPRWIKKVLQWVDDDPELALTTAGKYIDMKPPQVVVNLPEGSWGQGGYHWVWFNDWTTWTWEKIYECEDKMESLIQKIKNSRKDGDLNRMLVQLGRELLLLQSSDWQFLITTWSARDYSESRVAEHYEKFSTLFKIIERYIDDGSIPDSSWKYINALEEEDGIFPNLEIKDFFGE
;
A
#
# COMPACT_ATOMS: atom_id res chain seq x y z
N ILE A 1 -7.06 -27.83 -20.05
CA ILE A 1 -8.28 -27.19 -20.56
C ILE A 1 -7.83 -25.87 -21.13
N ASP A 2 -7.97 -25.70 -22.44
CA ASP A 2 -7.54 -24.49 -23.14
C ASP A 2 -8.57 -23.37 -22.93
N LEU A 3 -8.18 -22.11 -23.16
CA LEU A 3 -9.13 -20.99 -23.18
C LEU A 3 -10.22 -21.20 -24.23
N GLY A 4 -9.91 -21.90 -25.34
CA GLY A 4 -10.88 -22.26 -26.38
C GLY A 4 -11.99 -23.23 -25.94
N ASP A 5 -11.80 -23.94 -24.82
CA ASP A 5 -12.79 -24.89 -24.29
C ASP A 5 -13.80 -24.23 -23.33
N LYS A 6 -13.63 -22.93 -23.01
CA LYS A 6 -14.54 -22.23 -22.12
C LYS A 6 -15.90 -22.00 -22.81
N MET A 7 -16.97 -22.26 -22.07
CA MET A 7 -18.33 -21.94 -22.51
C MET A 7 -18.61 -20.45 -22.30
N GLU A 8 -19.63 -19.95 -23.00
CA GLU A 8 -20.17 -18.63 -22.75
C GLU A 8 -20.66 -18.50 -21.31
N TYR A 9 -20.50 -17.31 -20.75
CA TYR A 9 -20.98 -17.00 -19.41
C TYR A 9 -22.52 -17.10 -19.36
N TYR A 10 -23.05 -17.76 -18.34
CA TYR A 10 -24.48 -18.00 -18.15
C TYR A 10 -24.99 -17.29 -16.89
N PRO A 11 -25.47 -16.04 -17.00
CA PRO A 11 -25.83 -15.19 -15.85
C PRO A 11 -26.92 -15.77 -14.95
N GLU A 12 -27.82 -16.58 -15.50
CA GLU A 12 -28.97 -17.14 -14.79
C GLU A 12 -28.55 -18.12 -13.69
N ALA A 13 -27.43 -18.83 -13.85
CA ALA A 13 -26.90 -19.75 -12.85
C ALA A 13 -26.16 -19.05 -11.68
N VAL A 14 -25.90 -17.75 -11.81
CA VAL A 14 -25.04 -17.01 -10.88
C VAL A 14 -25.71 -16.80 -9.53
N GLU A 15 -26.99 -16.44 -9.52
CA GLU A 15 -27.67 -16.05 -8.28
C GLU A 15 -27.77 -17.20 -7.29
N GLU A 16 -28.02 -18.42 -7.78
CA GLU A 16 -28.00 -19.64 -6.97
C GLU A 16 -26.61 -19.86 -6.35
N ARG A 17 -25.55 -19.79 -7.16
CA ARG A 17 -24.17 -19.96 -6.68
C ARG A 17 -23.75 -18.90 -5.67
N LEU A 18 -24.18 -17.65 -5.89
CA LEU A 18 -23.96 -16.56 -4.93
C LEU A 18 -24.63 -16.83 -3.59
N ASN A 19 -25.86 -17.34 -3.60
CA ASN A 19 -26.58 -17.70 -2.39
C ASN A 19 -25.88 -18.85 -1.66
N ASP A 20 -25.55 -19.93 -2.36
CA ASP A 20 -24.83 -21.07 -1.79
C ASP A 20 -23.51 -20.63 -1.12
N ASN A 21 -22.72 -19.83 -1.82
CA ASN A 21 -21.41 -19.38 -1.34
C ASN A 21 -21.52 -18.39 -0.18
N ALA A 22 -22.52 -17.51 -0.17
CA ALA A 22 -22.73 -16.57 0.93
C ALA A 22 -23.23 -17.30 2.19
N ASP A 23 -24.11 -18.30 2.03
CA ASP A 23 -24.65 -19.06 3.17
C ASP A 23 -23.56 -19.92 3.78
N HIS A 24 -22.79 -20.61 2.93
CA HIS A 24 -21.62 -21.37 3.36
C HIS A 24 -20.64 -20.49 4.15
N PHE A 25 -20.31 -19.29 3.67
CA PHE A 25 -19.37 -18.42 4.35
C PHE A 25 -19.91 -17.88 5.69
N LYS A 26 -21.19 -17.47 5.75
CA LYS A 26 -21.85 -17.08 7.01
C LYS A 26 -21.82 -18.21 8.03
N ASN A 27 -22.17 -19.43 7.62
CA ASN A 27 -22.18 -20.61 8.50
C ASN A 27 -20.76 -20.98 8.96
N LEU A 28 -19.75 -20.80 8.11
CA LEU A 28 -18.34 -20.96 8.49
C LEU A 28 -17.94 -19.95 9.59
N ILE A 29 -18.28 -18.67 9.43
CA ILE A 29 -18.02 -17.65 10.46
C ILE A 29 -18.66 -18.04 11.78
N LYS A 30 -19.95 -18.42 11.73
CA LYS A 30 -20.72 -18.83 12.92
C LYS A 30 -20.07 -20.02 13.61
N GLY A 31 -19.74 -21.08 12.87
CA GLY A 31 -19.07 -22.26 13.43
C GLY A 31 -17.73 -21.94 14.10
N ILE A 32 -16.91 -21.06 13.51
CA ILE A 32 -15.64 -20.62 14.11
C ILE A 32 -15.87 -19.84 15.42
N LEU A 33 -16.86 -18.96 15.44
CA LEU A 33 -17.18 -18.15 16.62
C LEU A 33 -17.80 -18.99 17.74
N ASP A 34 -18.66 -19.94 17.41
CA ASP A 34 -19.27 -20.88 18.35
C ASP A 34 -18.20 -21.77 18.99
N GLU A 35 -17.30 -22.35 18.18
CA GLU A 35 -16.18 -23.15 18.69
C GLU A 35 -15.28 -22.33 19.62
N HIS A 36 -14.96 -21.09 19.24
CA HIS A 36 -14.18 -20.19 20.09
C HIS A 36 -14.89 -19.85 21.40
N LEU A 37 -16.20 -19.60 21.35
CA LEU A 37 -17.01 -19.29 22.53
C LEU A 37 -17.07 -20.50 23.48
N GLU A 38 -17.24 -21.71 22.95
CA GLU A 38 -17.23 -22.96 23.73
C GLU A 38 -15.88 -23.18 24.43
N GLN A 39 -14.76 -22.93 23.74
CA GLN A 39 -13.41 -23.16 24.26
C GLN A 39 -12.96 -22.09 25.26
N SER A 40 -13.27 -20.81 24.99
CA SER A 40 -12.74 -19.67 25.73
C SER A 40 -13.72 -19.08 26.75
N GLY A 41 -15.02 -19.40 26.64
CA GLY A 41 -16.10 -18.77 27.38
C GLY A 41 -16.36 -17.30 27.01
N ASN A 42 -15.69 -16.78 25.97
CA ASN A 42 -15.77 -15.37 25.57
C ASN A 42 -16.13 -15.23 24.08
N PRO A 43 -16.93 -14.22 23.69
CA PRO A 43 -17.18 -13.94 22.28
C PRO A 43 -15.90 -13.54 21.54
N GLY A 44 -15.65 -14.20 20.42
CA GLY A 44 -14.50 -13.95 19.53
C GLY A 44 -14.75 -12.84 18.50
N ILE A 45 -13.80 -12.69 17.60
CA ILE A 45 -13.92 -11.88 16.38
C ILE A 45 -13.23 -12.60 15.23
N VAL A 46 -13.85 -12.64 14.07
CA VAL A 46 -13.24 -13.12 12.83
C VAL A 46 -12.83 -11.90 12.00
N VAL A 47 -11.55 -11.82 11.65
CA VAL A 47 -11.00 -10.78 10.76
C VAL A 47 -10.57 -11.47 9.47
N SER A 48 -11.27 -11.19 8.37
CA SER A 48 -10.98 -11.74 7.04
C SER A 48 -10.49 -10.62 6.13
N MET A 49 -9.21 -10.66 5.75
CA MET A 49 -8.55 -9.62 4.95
C MET A 49 -8.33 -10.14 3.53
N TYR A 50 -8.64 -9.29 2.55
CA TYR A 50 -8.53 -9.60 1.12
C TYR A 50 -8.12 -8.34 0.36
N ASP A 51 -7.41 -8.52 -0.76
CA ASP A 51 -7.21 -7.44 -1.72
C ASP A 51 -8.56 -7.00 -2.31
N THR A 52 -8.82 -5.70 -2.32
CA THR A 52 -10.12 -5.16 -2.76
C THR A 52 -10.45 -5.57 -4.19
N GLU A 53 -9.45 -5.64 -5.08
CA GLU A 53 -9.62 -6.04 -6.48
C GLU A 53 -10.04 -7.50 -6.66
N LEU A 54 -9.93 -8.34 -5.63
CA LEU A 54 -10.54 -9.67 -5.65
C LEU A 54 -12.03 -9.56 -5.99
N PHE A 55 -12.72 -8.59 -5.40
CA PHE A 55 -14.16 -8.41 -5.55
C PHE A 55 -14.47 -7.50 -6.74
N GLY A 56 -14.74 -8.11 -7.90
CA GLY A 56 -15.30 -7.47 -9.09
C GLY A 56 -14.34 -7.45 -10.28
N HIS A 57 -13.03 -7.47 -10.02
CA HIS A 57 -12.02 -7.57 -11.06
C HIS A 57 -11.58 -9.03 -11.26
N TRP A 58 -10.99 -9.67 -10.24
CA TRP A 58 -10.60 -11.09 -10.34
C TRP A 58 -11.77 -12.05 -10.21
N TRP A 59 -12.68 -11.77 -9.27
CA TRP A 59 -13.94 -12.47 -9.12
C TRP A 59 -15.09 -11.52 -9.41
N PHE A 60 -15.65 -11.64 -10.62
CA PHE A 60 -16.64 -10.70 -11.14
C PHE A 60 -17.87 -10.54 -10.23
N GLU A 61 -18.37 -11.63 -9.65
CA GLU A 61 -19.55 -11.61 -8.79
C GLU A 61 -19.24 -11.25 -7.32
N GLY A 62 -17.95 -11.07 -6.98
CA GLY A 62 -17.48 -10.80 -5.63
C GLY A 62 -18.19 -9.65 -4.89
N PRO A 63 -18.49 -8.49 -5.52
CA PRO A 63 -19.23 -7.40 -4.87
C PRO A 63 -20.66 -7.79 -4.49
N ARG A 64 -21.31 -8.64 -5.32
CA ARG A 64 -22.66 -9.16 -5.02
C ARG A 64 -22.60 -10.18 -3.89
N TRP A 65 -21.55 -11.01 -3.86
CA TRP A 65 -21.33 -11.96 -2.79
C TRP A 65 -21.08 -11.27 -1.45
N ILE A 66 -20.16 -10.31 -1.36
CA ILE A 66 -19.84 -9.65 -0.08
C ILE A 66 -21.04 -8.88 0.46
N LYS A 67 -21.86 -8.26 -0.43
CA LYS A 67 -23.13 -7.66 -0.03
C LYS A 67 -24.06 -8.68 0.64
N LYS A 68 -24.24 -9.87 0.05
CA LYS A 68 -25.09 -10.93 0.62
C LYS A 68 -24.54 -11.42 1.96
N VAL A 69 -23.25 -11.68 2.05
CA VAL A 69 -22.60 -12.07 3.31
C VAL A 69 -22.86 -11.04 4.40
N LEU A 70 -22.62 -9.76 4.13
CA LEU A 70 -22.84 -8.70 5.11
C LEU A 70 -24.31 -8.61 5.55
N GLN A 71 -25.25 -8.68 4.60
CA GLN A 71 -26.69 -8.67 4.92
C GLN A 71 -27.09 -9.88 5.78
N TRP A 72 -26.64 -11.07 5.42
CA TRP A 72 -27.02 -12.29 6.12
C TRP A 72 -26.34 -12.47 7.48
N VAL A 73 -25.14 -11.90 7.65
CA VAL A 73 -24.50 -11.81 8.96
C VAL A 73 -25.23 -10.79 9.85
N ASP A 74 -25.71 -9.67 9.29
CA ASP A 74 -26.50 -8.66 10.02
C ASP A 74 -27.90 -9.18 10.41
N ASP A 75 -28.51 -10.03 9.56
CA ASP A 75 -29.80 -10.66 9.81
C ASP A 75 -29.74 -11.82 10.82
N ASP A 76 -28.56 -12.41 11.07
CA ASP A 76 -28.40 -13.50 12.06
C ASP A 76 -28.25 -12.90 13.47
N PRO A 77 -29.20 -13.15 14.39
CA PRO A 77 -29.21 -12.53 15.71
C PRO A 77 -28.05 -12.98 16.62
N GLU A 78 -27.31 -14.02 16.25
CA GLU A 78 -26.15 -14.53 16.99
C GLU A 78 -24.83 -13.93 16.50
N LEU A 79 -24.85 -13.18 15.39
CA LEU A 79 -23.67 -12.54 14.80
C LEU A 79 -23.79 -11.02 14.89
N ALA A 80 -22.64 -10.34 14.77
CA ALA A 80 -22.59 -8.88 14.72
C ALA A 80 -21.45 -8.41 13.82
N LEU A 81 -21.76 -7.47 12.93
CA LEU A 81 -20.75 -6.74 12.16
C LEU A 81 -20.20 -5.57 12.97
N THR A 82 -18.91 -5.29 12.80
CA THR A 82 -18.25 -4.15 13.43
C THR A 82 -17.08 -3.65 12.59
N THR A 83 -16.53 -2.50 12.97
CA THR A 83 -15.25 -2.02 12.45
C THR A 83 -14.15 -2.28 13.46
N ALA A 84 -12.90 -2.39 12.98
CA ALA A 84 -11.75 -2.63 13.86
C ALA A 84 -11.65 -1.57 14.99
N GLY A 85 -11.82 -0.29 14.65
CA GLY A 85 -11.80 0.80 15.65
C GLY A 85 -12.88 0.65 16.72
N LYS A 86 -14.15 0.42 16.31
CA LYS A 86 -15.25 0.22 17.26
C LYS A 86 -15.02 -1.00 18.16
N TYR A 87 -14.48 -2.08 17.61
CA TYR A 87 -14.18 -3.28 18.39
C TYR A 87 -13.08 -3.03 19.42
N ILE A 88 -12.00 -2.33 19.04
CA ILE A 88 -10.91 -1.96 19.95
C ILE A 88 -11.42 -1.05 21.08
N ASP A 89 -12.27 -0.06 20.77
CA ASP A 89 -12.87 0.82 21.79
C ASP A 89 -13.75 0.05 22.78
N MET A 90 -14.52 -0.93 22.28
CA MET A 90 -15.42 -1.76 23.08
C MET A 90 -14.68 -2.83 23.89
N LYS A 91 -13.64 -3.43 23.30
CA LYS A 91 -12.80 -4.48 23.89
C LYS A 91 -11.32 -4.12 23.76
N PRO A 92 -10.81 -3.22 24.64
CA PRO A 92 -9.41 -2.86 24.63
C PRO A 92 -8.50 -4.09 24.83
N PRO A 93 -7.37 -4.22 24.10
CA PRO A 93 -6.45 -5.34 24.25
C PRO A 93 -5.96 -5.51 25.68
N GLN A 94 -6.02 -6.74 26.20
CA GLN A 94 -5.58 -7.09 27.56
C GLN A 94 -4.28 -7.88 27.59
N VAL A 95 -3.85 -8.38 26.44
CA VAL A 95 -2.67 -9.25 26.30
C VAL A 95 -1.67 -8.56 25.39
N VAL A 96 -0.42 -8.51 25.84
CA VAL A 96 0.71 -8.08 25.03
C VAL A 96 1.38 -9.32 24.45
N VAL A 97 1.63 -9.30 23.15
CA VAL A 97 2.35 -10.35 22.45
C VAL A 97 3.57 -9.75 21.74
N ASN A 98 4.67 -10.49 21.73
CA ASN A 98 5.81 -10.16 20.90
C ASN A 98 5.62 -10.80 19.53
N LEU A 99 5.49 -9.99 18.49
CA LEU A 99 5.37 -10.47 17.12
C LEU A 99 6.77 -10.71 16.55
N PRO A 100 7.08 -11.93 16.04
CA PRO A 100 8.27 -12.10 15.22
C PRO A 100 8.14 -11.32 13.91
N GLU A 101 9.26 -11.09 13.24
CA GLU A 101 9.21 -10.54 11.89
C GLU A 101 8.43 -11.45 10.93
N GLY A 102 7.71 -10.85 10.00
CA GLY A 102 6.98 -11.58 8.99
C GLY A 102 6.16 -10.67 8.09
N SER A 103 5.57 -11.28 7.08
CA SER A 103 4.59 -10.64 6.19
C SER A 103 3.47 -11.63 5.87
N TRP A 104 2.39 -11.15 5.26
CA TRP A 104 1.37 -11.99 4.65
C TRP A 104 1.70 -12.45 3.22
N GLY A 105 2.92 -12.15 2.74
CA GLY A 105 3.39 -12.54 1.41
C GLY A 105 3.83 -14.00 1.32
N GLN A 106 4.33 -14.39 0.16
CA GLN A 106 4.82 -15.75 -0.09
C GLN A 106 5.90 -16.13 0.93
N GLY A 107 5.69 -17.27 1.61
CA GLY A 107 6.63 -17.80 2.61
C GLY A 107 6.54 -17.13 3.98
N GLY A 108 5.68 -16.12 4.17
CA GLY A 108 5.44 -15.48 5.47
C GLY A 108 6.55 -14.52 5.95
N TYR A 109 7.52 -14.19 5.08
CA TYR A 109 8.67 -13.33 5.38
C TYR A 109 8.89 -12.28 4.28
N HIS A 110 10.12 -11.79 4.12
CA HIS A 110 10.44 -10.63 3.27
C HIS A 110 10.85 -11.00 1.84
N TRP A 111 10.92 -12.28 1.49
CA TRP A 111 11.51 -12.76 0.23
C TRP A 111 10.89 -12.13 -1.02
N VAL A 112 9.59 -11.83 -0.98
CA VAL A 112 8.89 -11.18 -2.10
C VAL A 112 9.50 -9.81 -2.45
N TRP A 113 10.00 -9.08 -1.45
CA TRP A 113 10.60 -7.75 -1.64
C TRP A 113 12.12 -7.76 -1.56
N PHE A 114 12.72 -8.76 -0.90
CA PHE A 114 14.15 -8.86 -0.73
C PHE A 114 14.69 -10.21 -1.19
N ASN A 115 15.20 -10.22 -2.42
CA ASN A 115 15.84 -11.37 -3.07
C ASN A 115 16.88 -10.89 -4.12
N ASP A 116 17.53 -11.82 -4.80
CA ASP A 116 18.57 -11.52 -5.79
C ASP A 116 18.10 -10.63 -6.95
N TRP A 117 16.80 -10.64 -7.30
CA TRP A 117 16.25 -9.82 -8.39
C TRP A 117 15.92 -8.39 -7.97
N THR A 118 15.73 -8.16 -6.67
CA THR A 118 15.27 -6.86 -6.14
C THR A 118 16.32 -6.15 -5.31
N THR A 119 17.42 -6.81 -4.93
CA THR A 119 18.50 -6.24 -4.09
C THR A 119 19.02 -4.92 -4.62
N TRP A 120 19.17 -4.78 -5.94
CA TRP A 120 19.65 -3.54 -6.57
C TRP A 120 18.73 -2.33 -6.33
N THR A 121 17.42 -2.55 -6.11
CA THR A 121 16.48 -1.46 -5.84
C THR A 121 16.72 -0.86 -4.45
N TRP A 122 17.06 -1.69 -3.46
CA TRP A 122 17.38 -1.27 -2.10
C TRP A 122 18.63 -0.39 -2.05
N GLU A 123 19.66 -0.70 -2.84
CA GLU A 123 20.85 0.16 -2.95
C GLU A 123 20.47 1.59 -3.39
N LYS A 124 19.50 1.72 -4.30
CA LYS A 124 19.02 3.01 -4.80
C LYS A 124 18.14 3.74 -3.79
N ILE A 125 17.25 3.01 -3.12
CA ILE A 125 16.39 3.55 -2.06
C ILE A 125 17.26 4.11 -0.93
N TYR A 126 18.20 3.32 -0.40
CA TYR A 126 19.07 3.75 0.70
C TYR A 126 19.96 4.93 0.32
N GLU A 127 20.49 4.97 -0.91
CA GLU A 127 21.24 6.12 -1.40
C GLU A 127 20.41 7.43 -1.37
N CYS A 128 19.14 7.36 -1.79
CA CYS A 128 18.24 8.51 -1.80
C CYS A 128 17.78 8.91 -0.39
N GLU A 129 17.53 7.93 0.49
CA GLU A 129 17.23 8.17 1.91
C GLU A 129 18.38 8.92 2.60
N ASP A 130 19.62 8.45 2.46
CA ASP A 130 20.82 9.08 3.03
C ASP A 130 21.01 10.52 2.50
N LYS A 131 20.77 10.72 1.20
CA LYS A 131 20.82 12.05 0.57
C LYS A 131 19.77 12.99 1.13
N MET A 132 18.53 12.51 1.27
CA MET A 132 17.45 13.27 1.88
C MET A 132 17.84 13.65 3.30
N GLU A 133 18.27 12.71 4.14
CA GLU A 133 18.74 12.97 5.50
C GLU A 133 19.86 14.02 5.56
N SER A 134 20.89 13.89 4.72
CA SER A 134 21.99 14.85 4.64
C SER A 134 21.51 16.26 4.35
N LEU A 135 20.60 16.40 3.40
CA LEU A 135 20.07 17.70 2.99
C LEU A 135 19.25 18.34 4.10
N ILE A 136 18.45 17.54 4.81
CA ILE A 136 17.67 17.96 5.97
C ILE A 136 18.55 18.60 7.03
N GLN A 137 19.66 17.95 7.35
CA GLN A 137 20.60 18.44 8.35
C GLN A 137 21.22 19.78 7.93
N LYS A 138 21.50 19.97 6.63
CA LYS A 138 22.06 21.23 6.10
C LYS A 138 21.07 22.40 6.20
N ILE A 139 19.77 22.16 5.99
CA ILE A 139 18.75 23.23 5.85
C ILE A 139 18.00 23.56 7.14
N LYS A 140 18.37 22.99 8.29
CA LYS A 140 17.66 23.16 9.58
C LYS A 140 17.34 24.63 9.92
N ASN A 141 18.16 25.59 9.47
CA ASN A 141 17.99 27.03 9.72
C ASN A 141 17.35 27.82 8.55
N SER A 142 17.05 27.19 7.41
CA SER A 142 16.60 27.86 6.17
C SER A 142 15.11 27.66 5.84
N ARG A 143 14.31 27.24 6.82
CA ARG A 143 12.89 26.82 6.66
C ARG A 143 11.91 27.89 6.14
N LYS A 144 12.33 29.15 6.01
CA LYS A 144 11.48 30.26 5.54
C LYS A 144 11.55 30.50 4.03
N ASP A 145 12.44 29.81 3.33
CA ASP A 145 12.56 29.92 1.88
C ASP A 145 11.46 29.10 1.19
N GLY A 146 10.52 29.78 0.55
CA GLY A 146 9.39 29.15 -0.11
C GLY A 146 9.78 28.32 -1.35
N ASP A 147 10.80 28.76 -2.09
CA ASP A 147 11.27 28.09 -3.30
C ASP A 147 12.05 26.82 -2.94
N LEU A 148 12.94 26.91 -1.95
CA LEU A 148 13.59 25.75 -1.37
C LEU A 148 12.55 24.76 -0.83
N ASN A 149 11.55 25.26 -0.10
CA ASN A 149 10.55 24.39 0.50
C ASN A 149 9.75 23.63 -0.56
N ARG A 150 9.37 24.30 -1.64
CA ARG A 150 8.67 23.71 -2.78
C ARG A 150 9.48 22.58 -3.43
N MET A 151 10.76 22.83 -3.73
CA MET A 151 11.63 21.80 -4.32
C MET A 151 11.81 20.59 -3.42
N LEU A 152 11.90 20.80 -2.11
CA LEU A 152 12.04 19.72 -1.12
C LEU A 152 10.81 18.85 -1.00
N VAL A 153 9.62 19.44 -1.07
CA VAL A 153 8.37 18.68 -1.09
C VAL A 153 8.35 17.78 -2.32
N GLN A 154 8.72 18.29 -3.51
CA GLN A 154 8.80 17.45 -4.70
C GLN A 154 9.88 16.37 -4.60
N LEU A 155 11.05 16.68 -4.01
CA LEU A 155 12.09 15.68 -3.76
C LEU A 155 11.58 14.55 -2.85
N GLY A 156 10.81 14.90 -1.82
CA GLY A 156 10.15 13.94 -0.95
C GLY A 156 9.13 13.06 -1.68
N ARG A 157 8.38 13.60 -2.65
CA ARG A 157 7.47 12.80 -3.49
C ARG A 157 8.23 11.78 -4.34
N GLU A 158 9.34 12.18 -4.97
CA GLU A 158 10.16 11.23 -5.73
C GLU A 158 10.72 10.11 -4.85
N LEU A 159 11.11 10.43 -3.61
CA LEU A 159 11.55 9.42 -2.65
C LEU A 159 10.42 8.45 -2.26
N LEU A 160 9.23 8.97 -1.94
CA LEU A 160 8.07 8.14 -1.60
C LEU A 160 7.63 7.25 -2.77
N LEU A 161 7.66 7.78 -4.00
CA LEU A 161 7.37 7.02 -5.21
C LEU A 161 8.41 5.92 -5.44
N LEU A 162 9.71 6.22 -5.25
CA LEU A 162 10.80 5.24 -5.34
C LEU A 162 10.67 4.13 -4.28
N GLN A 163 10.15 4.45 -3.10
CA GLN A 163 9.97 3.53 -1.97
C GLN A 163 8.72 2.63 -2.07
N SER A 164 7.91 2.73 -3.14
CA SER A 164 6.74 1.84 -3.26
C SER A 164 7.16 0.37 -3.31
N SER A 165 6.61 -0.43 -2.41
CA SER A 165 6.87 -1.88 -2.35
C SER A 165 6.32 -2.64 -3.56
N ASP A 166 5.43 -2.01 -4.34
CA ASP A 166 4.89 -2.56 -5.59
C ASP A 166 5.99 -2.87 -6.59
N TRP A 167 7.07 -2.09 -6.61
CA TRP A 167 8.17 -2.29 -7.56
C TRP A 167 8.83 -3.65 -7.38
N GLN A 168 9.24 -3.98 -6.15
CA GLN A 168 9.86 -5.26 -5.87
C GLN A 168 8.84 -6.40 -5.98
N PHE A 169 7.58 -6.17 -5.60
CA PHE A 169 6.51 -7.15 -5.76
C PHE A 169 6.30 -7.55 -7.23
N LEU A 170 6.19 -6.58 -8.13
CA LEU A 170 5.96 -6.80 -9.56
C LEU A 170 7.18 -7.37 -10.28
N ILE A 171 8.40 -7.06 -9.82
CA ILE A 171 9.64 -7.71 -10.28
C ILE A 171 9.63 -9.19 -9.88
N THR A 172 9.35 -9.49 -8.61
CA THR A 172 9.40 -10.86 -8.08
C THR A 172 8.29 -11.74 -8.64
N THR A 173 7.07 -11.22 -8.78
CA THR A 173 5.92 -11.97 -9.31
C THR A 173 5.92 -12.09 -10.84
N TRP A 174 6.82 -11.37 -11.54
CA TRP A 174 6.88 -11.29 -13.00
C TRP A 174 5.59 -10.75 -13.66
N SER A 175 4.73 -10.07 -12.89
CA SER A 175 3.46 -9.56 -13.41
C SER A 175 3.66 -8.34 -14.32
N ALA A 176 4.63 -7.47 -14.00
CA ALA A 176 4.99 -6.29 -14.77
C ALA A 176 6.45 -5.87 -14.49
N ARG A 177 7.39 -6.81 -14.68
CA ARG A 177 8.80 -6.64 -14.30
C ARG A 177 9.47 -5.45 -15.00
N ASP A 178 9.48 -5.44 -16.34
CA ASP A 178 10.15 -4.39 -17.13
C ASP A 178 9.61 -2.98 -16.80
N TYR A 179 8.31 -2.88 -16.55
CA TYR A 179 7.67 -1.65 -16.11
C TYR A 179 8.21 -1.19 -14.76
N SER A 180 8.29 -2.10 -13.80
CA SER A 180 8.73 -1.79 -12.43
C SER A 180 10.21 -1.45 -12.36
N GLU A 181 11.07 -2.16 -13.11
CA GLU A 181 12.49 -1.83 -13.23
C GLU A 181 12.67 -0.42 -13.84
N SER A 182 11.85 -0.06 -14.83
CA SER A 182 11.84 1.28 -15.43
C SER A 182 11.40 2.35 -14.44
N ARG A 183 10.34 2.11 -13.64
CA ARG A 183 9.84 3.06 -12.64
C ARG A 183 10.84 3.35 -11.53
N VAL A 184 11.55 2.34 -11.05
CA VAL A 184 12.64 2.52 -10.06
C VAL A 184 13.76 3.39 -10.65
N ALA A 185 14.20 3.09 -11.88
CA ALA A 185 15.25 3.87 -12.54
C ALA A 185 14.83 5.33 -12.76
N GLU A 186 13.57 5.53 -13.16
CA GLU A 186 12.99 6.84 -13.44
C GLU A 186 12.92 7.72 -12.18
N HIS A 187 12.29 7.24 -11.09
CA HIS A 187 12.21 8.03 -9.85
C HIS A 187 13.59 8.24 -9.19
N TYR A 188 14.51 7.30 -9.34
CA TYR A 188 15.90 7.50 -8.90
C TYR A 188 16.61 8.62 -9.67
N GLU A 189 16.44 8.68 -11.00
CA GLU A 189 16.99 9.77 -11.82
C GLU A 189 16.32 11.11 -11.49
N LYS A 190 14.98 11.12 -11.38
CA LYS A 190 14.19 12.30 -11.02
C LYS A 190 14.64 12.88 -9.68
N PHE A 191 14.74 12.02 -8.65
CA PHE A 191 15.28 12.37 -7.33
C PHE A 191 16.71 12.90 -7.43
N SER A 192 17.60 12.17 -8.10
CA SER A 192 19.02 12.52 -8.18
C SER A 192 19.28 13.84 -8.90
N THR A 193 18.50 14.13 -9.94
CA THR A 193 18.56 15.39 -10.68
C THR A 193 18.02 16.55 -9.85
N LEU A 194 16.87 16.37 -9.20
CA LEU A 194 16.29 17.39 -8.32
C LEU A 194 17.18 17.68 -7.10
N PHE A 195 17.77 16.65 -6.49
CA PHE A 195 18.74 16.79 -5.40
C PHE A 195 19.90 17.70 -5.79
N LYS A 196 20.51 17.50 -6.97
CA LYS A 196 21.61 18.37 -7.47
C LYS A 196 21.15 19.81 -7.70
N ILE A 197 19.92 20.01 -8.19
CA ILE A 197 19.34 21.35 -8.37
C ILE A 197 19.21 22.04 -7.00
N ILE A 198 18.74 21.33 -5.98
CA ILE A 198 18.59 21.87 -4.63
C ILE A 198 19.95 22.18 -4.01
N GLU A 199 20.94 21.29 -4.12
CA GLU A 199 22.29 21.58 -3.61
C GLU A 199 22.86 22.84 -4.25
N ARG A 200 22.71 22.98 -5.57
CA ARG A 200 23.10 24.21 -6.26
C ARG A 200 22.35 25.43 -5.77
N TYR A 201 21.03 25.33 -5.56
CA TYR A 201 20.24 26.42 -5.02
C TYR A 201 20.74 26.85 -3.62
N ILE A 202 21.08 25.88 -2.76
CA ILE A 202 21.61 26.13 -1.42
C ILE A 202 22.95 26.87 -1.50
N ASP A 203 23.83 26.48 -2.43
CA ASP A 203 25.17 27.06 -2.57
C ASP A 203 25.18 28.43 -3.29
N ASP A 204 24.43 28.54 -4.39
CA ASP A 204 24.42 29.71 -5.28
C ASP A 204 23.31 30.73 -4.96
N GLY A 205 22.29 30.34 -4.17
CA GLY A 205 21.09 31.13 -3.87
C GLY A 205 20.13 31.30 -5.05
N SER A 206 20.38 30.64 -6.20
CA SER A 206 19.51 30.68 -7.38
C SER A 206 19.77 29.50 -8.31
N ILE A 207 18.80 29.21 -9.19
CA ILE A 207 18.88 28.17 -10.22
C ILE A 207 18.42 28.73 -11.57
N PRO A 208 18.91 28.21 -12.71
CA PRO A 208 18.50 28.69 -14.02
C PRO A 208 17.03 28.35 -14.33
N ASP A 209 16.41 29.12 -15.23
CA ASP A 209 15.02 28.91 -15.68
C ASP A 209 14.76 27.48 -16.20
N SER A 210 15.76 26.82 -16.76
CA SER A 210 15.65 25.42 -17.19
C SER A 210 15.37 24.47 -16.03
N SER A 211 15.95 24.72 -14.86
CA SER A 211 15.71 23.93 -13.64
C SER A 211 14.28 24.15 -13.14
N TRP A 212 13.79 25.39 -13.16
CA TRP A 212 12.40 25.68 -12.83
C TRP A 212 11.40 25.02 -13.78
N LYS A 213 11.69 25.01 -15.08
CA LYS A 213 10.87 24.29 -16.07
C LYS A 213 10.82 22.78 -15.78
N TYR A 214 11.95 22.19 -15.41
CA TYR A 214 12.02 20.79 -15.02
C TYR A 214 11.20 20.50 -13.75
N ILE A 215 11.35 21.31 -12.70
CA ILE A 215 10.59 21.18 -11.45
C ILE A 215 9.08 21.28 -11.72
N ASN A 216 8.65 22.25 -12.54
CA ASN A 216 7.23 22.41 -12.89
C ASN A 216 6.68 21.16 -13.62
N ALA A 217 7.47 20.55 -14.51
CA ALA A 217 7.07 19.34 -15.21
C ALA A 217 6.96 18.15 -14.24
N LEU A 218 7.90 18.01 -13.30
CA LEU A 218 7.82 16.99 -12.24
C LEU A 218 6.60 17.18 -11.35
N GLU A 219 6.28 18.40 -10.94
CA GLU A 219 5.09 18.66 -10.12
C GLU A 219 3.78 18.39 -10.85
N GLU A 220 3.75 18.53 -12.18
CA GLU A 220 2.60 18.18 -13.01
C GLU A 220 2.43 16.65 -13.15
N GLU A 221 3.54 15.95 -13.31
CA GLU A 221 3.57 14.49 -13.51
C GLU A 221 3.40 13.72 -12.18
N ASP A 222 4.21 14.08 -11.18
CA ASP A 222 4.38 13.40 -9.89
C ASP A 222 3.87 14.28 -8.73
N GLY A 223 2.78 15.02 -8.95
CA GLY A 223 2.16 15.96 -8.00
C GLY A 223 1.27 15.33 -6.91
N ILE A 224 1.53 14.07 -6.52
CA ILE A 224 0.75 13.38 -5.48
C ILE A 224 1.00 13.99 -4.09
N PHE A 225 0.08 13.78 -3.14
CA PHE A 225 0.14 14.35 -1.79
C PHE A 225 0.19 15.90 -1.81
N PRO A 226 -0.94 16.57 -2.12
CA PRO A 226 -0.99 18.03 -2.23
C PRO A 226 -0.75 18.74 -0.88
N ASN A 227 -0.97 18.03 0.23
CA ASN A 227 -0.80 18.55 1.59
C ASN A 227 0.54 18.13 2.22
N LEU A 228 1.43 17.52 1.44
CA LEU A 228 2.74 17.09 1.94
C LEU A 228 3.57 18.32 2.29
N GLU A 229 4.09 18.32 3.51
CA GLU A 229 4.94 19.37 4.02
C GLU A 229 6.31 18.80 4.38
N ILE A 230 7.31 19.67 4.40
CA ILE A 230 8.67 19.34 4.84
C ILE A 230 8.73 18.72 6.23
N LYS A 231 7.87 19.18 7.15
CA LYS A 231 7.81 18.67 8.53
C LYS A 231 7.50 17.17 8.59
N ASP A 232 6.81 16.63 7.57
CA ASP A 232 6.41 15.22 7.51
C ASP A 232 7.62 14.29 7.35
N PHE A 233 8.74 14.83 6.86
CA PHE A 233 9.99 14.10 6.73
C PHE A 233 10.96 14.32 7.91
N PHE A 234 10.87 15.45 8.62
CA PHE A 234 11.98 15.90 9.49
C PHE A 234 11.66 15.88 10.99
N GLY A 235 10.39 15.75 11.38
CA GLY A 235 9.96 15.80 12.78
C GLY A 235 10.24 17.16 13.45
N GLU A 236 9.17 17.94 13.70
CA GLU A 236 9.15 19.32 14.23
C GLU A 236 10.04 20.38 13.54
#